data_AF-A0A0B9A8H4-F1
#
_entry.id   AF-A0A0B9A8H4-F1
#
_cell.length_a   1.000
_cell.length_b   1.000
_cell.length_c   1.000
_cell.angle_alpha   90.00
_cell.angle_beta   90.00
_cell.angle_gamma   90.00
#
_symmetry.space_group_name_H-M   'P 1'
#
loop_
_entity.id
_entity.type
_entity.pdbx_description
1 polymer ?
#
loop_
_entity_poly.entity_id
_entity_poly.type
_entity_poly.pdbx_seq_one_letter_code
_entity_poly.pdbx_strand_id
1 'polypeptide(L)'
;MKSHTNCRCAELGNLAVIGMGSEPDEEVLGSLDLVSEHGGLQWWLYMSRCNQCQQFWMIAQEERVHDNFCLKRIDAEDAARIVTDAIWPEDFLEFGAVLRLERECGQVAHFLDPNCHALVATAHELKRERPDITSDEIGYLLAIRPSHAARLLAQKP
;
A
#
# COMPACT_ATOMS: atom_id res chain seq x y z
N MET A 1 22.50 16.96 18.20
CA MET A 1 21.03 16.77 18.09
C MET A 1 20.58 17.65 16.94
N LYS A 2 20.35 17.09 15.75
CA LYS A 2 19.90 17.89 14.59
C LYS A 2 18.45 18.32 14.88
N SER A 3 18.14 19.61 14.68
CA SER A 3 16.80 20.12 14.95
C SER A 3 15.79 19.46 14.00
N HIS A 4 14.71 18.90 14.55
CA HIS A 4 13.63 18.20 13.84
C HIS A 4 12.73 19.12 12.99
N THR A 5 13.10 20.38 12.79
CA THR A 5 12.18 21.46 12.39
C THR A 5 11.73 21.44 10.93
N ASN A 6 12.21 20.51 10.08
CA ASN A 6 11.88 20.48 8.65
C ASN A 6 11.62 19.07 8.04
N CYS A 7 11.41 17.98 8.82
CA CYS A 7 11.09 16.69 8.17
C CYS A 7 9.65 16.68 7.66
N ARG A 8 9.47 16.59 6.34
CA ARG A 8 8.16 16.41 5.70
C ARG A 8 7.42 15.17 6.19
N CYS A 9 8.16 14.10 6.41
CA CYS A 9 7.64 12.87 7.00
C CYS A 9 6.96 13.08 8.38
N ALA A 10 7.37 14.09 9.15
CA ALA A 10 6.81 14.35 10.47
C ALA A 10 5.45 15.05 10.40
N GLU A 11 5.12 15.65 9.26
CA GLU A 11 3.83 16.30 8.98
C GLU A 11 2.75 15.27 8.61
N LEU A 12 3.14 14.05 8.22
CA LEU A 12 2.21 12.97 7.93
C LEU A 12 1.57 12.41 9.20
N GLY A 13 0.29 12.06 9.08
CA GLY A 13 -0.45 11.32 10.10
C GLY A 13 0.13 9.93 10.37
N ASN A 14 -0.45 9.20 11.32
CA ASN A 14 -0.02 7.82 11.62
C ASN A 14 -0.31 6.84 10.47
N LEU A 15 -1.29 7.18 9.63
CA LEU A 15 -1.57 6.54 8.35
C LEU A 15 -1.59 7.64 7.29
N ALA A 16 -0.97 7.38 6.14
CA ALA A 16 -0.92 8.30 5.01
C ALA A 16 -0.89 7.52 3.69
N VAL A 17 -1.39 8.15 2.63
CA VAL A 17 -1.30 7.66 1.25
C VAL A 17 -0.66 8.75 0.41
N ILE A 18 0.37 8.40 -0.36
CA ILE A 18 1.12 9.30 -1.25
C ILE A 18 1.04 8.72 -2.66
N GLY A 19 0.50 9.48 -3.61
CA GLY A 19 0.50 9.07 -5.02
C GLY A 19 1.92 9.03 -5.58
N MET A 20 2.25 8.00 -6.35
CA MET A 20 3.54 7.92 -7.02
C MET A 20 3.70 9.06 -8.04
N GLY A 21 4.89 9.66 -8.08
CA GLY A 21 5.18 10.81 -8.94
C GLY A 21 4.53 12.13 -8.49
N SER A 22 3.97 12.18 -7.28
CA SER A 22 3.49 13.44 -6.68
C SER A 22 4.63 14.21 -6.00
N GLU A 23 4.50 15.53 -5.80
CA GLU A 23 5.55 16.31 -5.09
C GLU A 23 5.91 15.73 -3.69
N PRO A 24 4.95 15.26 -2.87
CA PRO A 24 5.27 14.60 -1.61
C PRO A 24 6.09 13.30 -1.73
N ASP A 25 6.05 12.60 -2.87
CA ASP A 25 6.82 11.39 -3.14
C ASP A 25 8.32 11.68 -2.99
N GLU A 26 8.84 12.63 -3.76
CA GLU A 26 10.27 12.96 -3.77
C GLU A 26 10.77 13.45 -2.42
N GLU A 27 10.01 14.33 -1.75
CA GLU A 27 10.44 14.92 -0.47
C GLU A 27 10.33 13.93 0.70
N VAL A 28 9.26 13.12 0.76
CA VAL A 28 9.06 12.17 1.84
C VAL A 28 9.87 10.91 1.59
N LEU A 29 9.64 10.20 0.49
CA LEU A 29 10.23 8.88 0.25
C LEU A 29 11.74 8.99 0.00
N GLY A 30 12.21 10.08 -0.61
CA GLY A 30 13.65 10.37 -0.72
C GLY A 30 14.36 10.54 0.63
N SER A 31 13.62 10.75 1.72
CA SER A 31 14.16 10.82 3.08
C SER A 31 14.10 9.49 3.84
N LEU A 32 13.54 8.43 3.26
CA LEU A 32 13.32 7.13 3.90
C LEU A 32 14.37 6.12 3.45
N ASP A 33 15.22 5.69 4.37
CA ASP A 33 16.18 4.62 4.12
C ASP A 33 15.50 3.27 4.35
N LEU A 34 15.57 2.37 3.37
CA LEU A 34 15.09 0.98 3.50
C LEU A 34 15.81 0.28 4.67
N VAL A 35 15.05 -0.36 5.55
CA VAL A 35 15.59 -1.13 6.68
C VAL A 35 15.36 -2.63 6.51
N SER A 36 14.16 -3.02 6.09
CA SER A 36 13.79 -4.42 5.91
C SER A 36 12.72 -4.56 4.84
N GLU A 37 12.85 -5.58 3.99
CA GLU A 37 11.79 -5.97 3.05
C GLU A 37 11.04 -7.15 3.65
N HIS A 38 9.72 -7.20 3.49
CA HIS A 38 8.98 -8.42 3.85
C HIS A 38 9.37 -9.57 2.91
N GLY A 39 9.40 -9.28 1.60
CA GLY A 39 9.71 -10.26 0.56
C GLY A 39 8.63 -11.33 0.39
N GLY A 40 8.92 -12.33 -0.44
CA GLY A 40 8.02 -13.45 -0.70
C GLY A 40 6.77 -13.04 -1.49
N LEU A 41 5.59 -13.40 -0.98
CA LEU A 41 4.31 -13.08 -1.63
C LEU A 41 3.90 -11.61 -1.41
N GLN A 42 4.32 -11.01 -0.30
CA GLN A 42 4.09 -9.60 0.03
C GLN A 42 5.24 -8.71 -0.46
N TRP A 43 5.57 -8.82 -1.74
CA TRP A 43 6.66 -8.06 -2.37
C TRP A 43 6.45 -6.53 -2.29
N TRP A 44 5.20 -6.08 -2.06
CA TRP A 44 4.85 -4.67 -1.90
C TRP A 44 5.22 -4.10 -0.53
N LEU A 45 5.50 -4.94 0.47
CA LEU A 45 5.62 -4.52 1.87
C LEU A 45 7.08 -4.42 2.31
N TYR A 46 7.43 -3.27 2.88
CA TYR A 46 8.74 -3.04 3.45
C TYR A 46 8.68 -2.06 4.64
N MET A 47 9.77 -1.99 5.39
CA MET A 47 9.97 -1.07 6.49
C MET A 47 11.13 -0.14 6.16
N SER A 48 10.90 1.15 6.34
CA SER A 48 11.93 2.17 6.17
C SER A 48 12.06 3.05 7.42
N ARG A 49 13.16 3.77 7.51
CA ARG A 49 13.43 4.73 8.57
C ARG A 49 13.79 6.08 7.97
N CYS A 50 13.15 7.13 8.44
CA CYS A 50 13.50 8.47 7.98
C CYS A 50 14.91 8.86 8.46
N ASN A 51 15.79 9.23 7.53
CA ASN A 51 17.15 9.65 7.83
C ASN A 51 17.24 11.04 8.50
N GLN A 52 16.14 11.81 8.52
CA GLN A 52 16.08 13.13 9.16
C GLN A 52 15.53 13.06 10.60
N CYS A 53 14.34 12.49 10.79
CA CYS A 53 13.67 12.47 12.10
C CYS A 53 13.76 11.11 12.82
N GLN A 54 14.31 10.08 12.16
CA GLN A 54 14.49 8.73 12.70
C GLN A 54 13.20 7.93 12.92
N GLN A 55 12.04 8.43 12.46
CA GLN A 55 10.76 7.72 12.47
C GLN A 55 10.81 6.46 11.60
N PHE A 56 10.28 5.35 12.13
CA PHE A 56 10.02 4.14 11.37
C PHE A 56 8.67 4.17 10.68
N TRP A 57 8.64 3.67 9.45
CA TRP A 57 7.47 3.55 8.62
C TRP A 57 7.39 2.13 8.07
N MET A 58 6.22 1.51 8.21
CA MET A 58 5.83 0.39 7.37
C MET A 58 5.19 0.96 6.10
N ILE A 59 5.59 0.46 4.94
CA ILE A 59 5.21 1.01 3.65
C ILE A 59 4.74 -0.13 2.75
N ALA A 60 3.55 0.03 2.18
CA ALA A 60 3.07 -0.78 1.07
C ALA A 60 3.15 0.03 -0.22
N GLN A 61 3.90 -0.48 -1.20
CA GLN A 61 3.99 0.07 -2.55
C GLN A 61 2.96 -0.63 -3.44
N GLU A 62 1.89 0.08 -3.77
CA GLU A 62 0.84 -0.37 -4.68
C GLU A 62 1.09 0.24 -6.06
N GLU A 63 1.68 -0.53 -6.97
CA GLU A 63 2.05 -0.07 -8.33
C GLU A 63 1.18 -0.67 -9.44
N ARG A 64 0.10 -1.39 -9.11
CA ARG A 64 -0.73 -2.11 -10.09
C ARG A 64 -2.00 -1.37 -10.44
N VAL A 65 -2.68 -0.80 -9.44
CA VAL A 65 -4.06 -0.31 -9.58
C VAL A 65 -4.13 1.21 -9.47
N HIS A 66 -3.68 1.77 -8.37
CA HIS A 66 -3.82 3.18 -8.02
C HIS A 66 -2.49 3.92 -8.01
N ASP A 67 -1.36 3.20 -8.05
CA ASP A 67 -0.02 3.79 -8.16
C ASP A 67 0.26 4.71 -6.97
N ASN A 68 0.23 4.12 -5.77
CA ASN A 68 0.36 4.81 -4.49
C ASN A 68 1.35 4.11 -3.55
N PHE A 69 1.87 4.89 -2.59
CA PHE A 69 2.49 4.40 -1.38
C PHE A 69 1.53 4.57 -0.20
N CYS A 70 1.25 3.48 0.50
CA CYS A 70 0.54 3.48 1.78
C CYS A 70 1.54 3.42 2.93
N LEU A 71 1.54 4.40 3.82
CA LEU A 71 2.50 4.54 4.90
C LEU A 71 1.80 4.40 6.26
N LYS A 72 2.36 3.56 7.13
CA LYS A 72 1.97 3.44 8.54
C LYS A 72 3.16 3.76 9.44
N ARG A 73 2.97 4.72 10.34
CA ARG A 73 3.94 5.03 11.39
C ARG A 73 3.98 3.86 12.37
N ILE A 74 5.16 3.31 12.60
CA ILE A 74 5.38 2.25 13.61
C ILE A 74 6.39 2.74 14.64
N ASP A 75 6.28 2.24 15.87
CA ASP A 75 7.21 2.60 16.92
C ASP A 75 8.49 1.72 16.88
N ALA A 76 9.38 1.96 17.83
CA ALA A 76 10.63 1.21 17.92
C ALA A 76 10.44 -0.25 18.35
N GLU A 77 9.35 -0.58 19.05
CA GLU A 77 9.04 -1.94 19.48
C GLU A 77 8.61 -2.79 18.29
N ASP A 78 7.65 -2.29 17.49
CA ASP A 78 7.23 -2.95 16.26
C ASP A 78 8.38 -3.05 15.25
N ALA A 79 9.17 -1.99 15.08
CA ALA A 79 10.34 -2.03 14.21
C ALA A 79 11.38 -3.08 14.66
N ALA A 80 11.60 -3.21 15.97
CA ALA A 80 12.48 -4.25 16.50
C ALA A 80 11.94 -5.65 16.19
N ARG A 81 10.65 -5.90 16.44
CA ARG A 81 9.99 -7.20 16.17
C ARG A 81 10.05 -7.60 14.69
N ILE A 82 9.94 -6.64 13.77
CA ILE A 82 10.11 -6.89 12.33
C ILE A 82 11.53 -7.38 12.05
N VAL A 83 12.54 -6.71 12.60
CA VAL A 83 13.96 -7.04 12.33
C VAL A 83 14.40 -8.32 13.02
N THR A 84 13.98 -8.56 14.26
CA THR A 84 14.44 -9.69 15.07
C THR A 84 13.67 -10.97 14.78
N ASP A 85 12.35 -10.84 14.64
CA ASP A 85 11.43 -11.99 14.67
C ASP A 85 10.64 -12.14 13.36
N ALA A 86 10.84 -11.25 12.38
CA ALA A 86 10.04 -11.16 11.16
C ALA A 86 8.53 -11.04 11.44
N ILE A 87 8.16 -10.41 12.57
CA ILE A 87 6.76 -10.19 12.93
C ILE A 87 6.33 -8.80 12.49
N TRP A 88 5.46 -8.75 11.48
CA TRP A 88 4.92 -7.53 10.90
C TRP A 88 3.54 -7.19 11.47
N PRO A 89 3.22 -5.90 11.68
CA PRO A 89 1.85 -5.46 11.91
C PRO A 89 0.91 -5.86 10.76
N GLU A 90 -0.36 -6.11 11.07
CA GLU A 90 -1.31 -6.74 10.15
C GLU A 90 -1.80 -5.86 8.98
N ASP A 91 -1.70 -4.53 9.11
CA ASP A 91 -2.42 -3.56 8.28
C ASP A 91 -2.15 -3.70 6.77
N PHE A 92 -0.92 -4.08 6.39
CA PHE A 92 -0.50 -4.18 4.98
C PHE A 92 -0.14 -5.60 4.55
N LEU A 93 -0.45 -6.61 5.37
CA LEU A 93 -0.15 -8.01 5.04
C LEU A 93 -1.05 -8.55 3.91
N GLU A 94 -2.29 -8.08 3.85
CA GLU A 94 -3.23 -8.42 2.78
C GLU A 94 -3.29 -7.29 1.75
N PHE A 95 -3.15 -7.63 0.46
CA PHE A 95 -3.20 -6.63 -0.61
C PHE A 95 -4.55 -5.90 -0.65
N GLY A 96 -5.64 -6.61 -0.34
CA GLY A 96 -6.97 -6.02 -0.22
C GLY A 96 -7.11 -4.97 0.89
N ALA A 97 -6.29 -5.03 1.94
CA ALA A 97 -6.27 -4.00 2.99
C ALA A 97 -5.59 -2.71 2.50
N VAL A 98 -4.53 -2.83 1.69
CA VAL A 98 -3.85 -1.70 1.04
C VAL A 98 -4.82 -0.97 0.11
N LEU A 99 -5.47 -1.69 -0.82
CA LEU A 99 -6.47 -1.11 -1.73
C LEU A 99 -7.64 -0.45 -0.99
N ARG A 100 -8.07 -1.03 0.14
CA ARG A 100 -9.12 -0.44 0.97
C ARG A 100 -8.69 0.91 1.53
N LEU A 101 -7.47 1.02 2.05
CA LEU A 101 -6.94 2.27 2.59
C LEU A 101 -6.90 3.36 1.52
N GLU A 102 -6.39 3.04 0.32
CA GLU A 102 -6.35 3.97 -0.82
C GLU A 102 -7.74 4.46 -1.20
N ARG A 103 -8.71 3.52 -1.22
CA ARG A 103 -10.11 3.81 -1.46
C ARG A 103 -10.71 4.76 -0.42
N GLU A 104 -10.47 4.51 0.86
CA GLU A 104 -10.97 5.31 1.98
C GLU A 104 -10.33 6.70 2.04
N CYS A 105 -9.06 6.81 1.61
CA CYS A 105 -8.36 8.09 1.46
C CYS A 105 -8.73 8.84 0.16
N GLY A 106 -9.55 8.24 -0.72
CA GLY A 106 -9.95 8.82 -2.00
C GLY A 106 -8.83 8.88 -3.05
N GLN A 107 -7.70 8.21 -2.81
CA GLN A 107 -6.55 8.14 -3.71
C GLN A 107 -6.73 6.97 -4.69
N VAL A 108 -7.68 7.09 -5.60
CA VAL A 108 -8.00 6.04 -6.58
C VAL A 108 -7.74 6.50 -8.00
N ALA A 109 -7.12 5.63 -8.79
CA ALA A 109 -6.97 5.84 -10.22
C ALA A 109 -8.23 5.42 -11.00
N HIS A 110 -8.43 6.04 -12.16
CA HIS A 110 -9.45 5.66 -13.13
C HIS A 110 -8.79 5.13 -14.39
N PHE A 111 -8.96 3.83 -14.62
CA PHE A 111 -8.44 3.19 -15.83
C PHE A 111 -9.21 3.60 -17.07
N LEU A 112 -8.48 4.01 -18.12
CA LEU A 112 -9.05 4.28 -19.44
C LEU A 112 -9.55 3.00 -20.11
N ASP A 113 -8.78 1.91 -20.00
CA ASP A 113 -9.21 0.58 -20.39
C ASP A 113 -9.82 -0.14 -19.17
N PRO A 114 -11.15 -0.32 -19.12
CA PRO A 114 -11.80 -0.98 -18.00
C PRO A 114 -11.44 -2.47 -17.90
N ASN A 115 -10.89 -3.11 -18.93
CA ASN A 115 -10.53 -4.53 -18.88
C ASN A 115 -9.01 -4.74 -19.01
N CYS A 116 -8.22 -3.75 -18.60
CA CYS A 116 -6.76 -3.87 -18.66
C CYS A 116 -6.27 -5.07 -17.84
N HIS A 117 -5.09 -5.58 -18.20
CA HIS A 117 -4.51 -6.74 -17.54
C HIS A 117 -4.32 -6.54 -16.03
N ALA A 118 -3.91 -5.35 -15.59
CA ALA A 118 -3.73 -5.05 -14.17
C ALA A 118 -5.02 -5.28 -13.37
N LEU A 119 -6.15 -4.74 -13.83
CA LEU A 119 -7.44 -4.94 -13.16
C LEU A 119 -7.88 -6.41 -13.15
N VAL A 120 -7.71 -7.12 -14.27
CA VAL A 120 -8.05 -8.56 -14.35
C VAL A 120 -7.19 -9.36 -13.38
N ALA A 121 -5.87 -9.21 -13.45
CA ALA A 121 -4.92 -9.90 -12.60
C ALA A 121 -5.23 -9.64 -11.12
N THR A 122 -5.35 -8.37 -10.70
CA THR A 122 -5.65 -8.03 -9.31
C THR A 122 -6.99 -8.61 -8.84
N ALA A 123 -8.05 -8.59 -9.65
CA ALA A 123 -9.31 -9.22 -9.29
C ALA A 123 -9.15 -10.73 -9.01
N HIS A 124 -8.40 -11.44 -9.86
CA HIS A 124 -8.13 -12.86 -9.67
C HIS A 124 -7.25 -13.16 -8.46
N GLU A 125 -6.27 -12.31 -8.16
CA GLU A 125 -5.42 -12.44 -6.98
C GLU A 125 -6.22 -12.24 -5.69
N LEU A 126 -7.04 -11.19 -5.61
CA LEU A 126 -7.94 -10.96 -4.48
C LEU A 126 -8.87 -12.17 -4.26
N LYS A 127 -9.40 -12.76 -5.33
CA LYS A 127 -10.23 -13.97 -5.25
C LYS A 127 -9.45 -15.21 -4.82
N ARG A 128 -8.17 -15.29 -5.16
CA ARG A 128 -7.29 -16.40 -4.75
C ARG A 128 -6.89 -16.29 -3.28
N GLU A 129 -6.58 -15.07 -2.81
CA GLU A 129 -6.24 -14.79 -1.42
C GLU A 129 -7.45 -14.98 -0.50
N ARG A 130 -8.62 -14.49 -0.91
CA ARG A 130 -9.88 -14.62 -0.17
C ARG A 130 -10.98 -15.25 -1.06
N PRO A 131 -11.10 -16.59 -1.11
CA PRO A 131 -12.06 -17.28 -1.99
C PRO A 131 -13.53 -16.92 -1.80
N ASP A 132 -13.91 -16.42 -0.63
CA ASP A 132 -15.26 -15.96 -0.30
C ASP A 132 -15.51 -14.48 -0.65
N ILE A 133 -14.50 -13.72 -1.08
CA ILE A 133 -14.66 -12.31 -1.48
C ILE A 133 -15.72 -12.18 -2.58
N THR A 134 -16.63 -11.22 -2.38
CA THR A 134 -17.74 -10.95 -3.29
C THR A 134 -17.31 -10.01 -4.42
N SER A 135 -18.05 -10.01 -5.53
CA SER A 135 -17.83 -9.02 -6.60
C SER A 135 -18.11 -7.59 -6.15
N ASP A 136 -19.00 -7.40 -5.16
CA ASP A 136 -19.23 -6.10 -4.52
C ASP A 136 -18.00 -5.61 -3.78
N GLU A 137 -17.36 -6.47 -2.99
CA GLU A 137 -16.12 -6.14 -2.28
C GLU A 137 -14.96 -5.88 -3.25
N ILE A 138 -14.76 -6.74 -4.27
CA ILE A 138 -13.73 -6.49 -5.29
C ILE A 138 -14.01 -5.16 -6.01
N GLY A 139 -15.26 -4.90 -6.38
CA GLY A 139 -15.66 -3.64 -7.00
C GLY A 139 -15.35 -2.44 -6.13
N TYR A 140 -15.63 -2.53 -4.83
CA TYR A 140 -15.30 -1.49 -3.86
C TYR A 140 -13.78 -1.23 -3.80
N LEU A 141 -12.97 -2.29 -3.66
CA LEU A 141 -11.51 -2.20 -3.54
C LEU A 141 -10.87 -1.61 -4.81
N LEU A 142 -11.33 -2.03 -5.99
CA LEU A 142 -10.79 -1.56 -7.28
C LEU A 142 -11.46 -0.26 -7.77
N ALA A 143 -12.32 0.35 -6.98
CA ALA A 143 -13.10 1.55 -7.35
C ALA A 143 -13.92 1.40 -8.65
N ILE A 144 -14.45 0.20 -8.93
CA ILE A 144 -15.29 -0.13 -10.08
C ILE A 144 -16.67 -0.63 -9.66
N ARG A 145 -17.58 -0.80 -10.63
CA ARG A 145 -18.92 -1.35 -10.35
C ARG A 145 -18.84 -2.85 -10.04
N PRO A 146 -19.69 -3.39 -9.14
CA PRO A 146 -19.72 -4.84 -8.84
C PRO A 146 -19.93 -5.72 -10.08
N SER A 147 -20.79 -5.28 -11.01
CA SER A 147 -21.03 -5.99 -12.27
C SER A 147 -19.80 -6.03 -13.18
N HIS A 148 -18.92 -5.02 -13.08
CA HIS A 148 -17.66 -4.99 -13.81
C HIS A 148 -16.65 -5.92 -13.14
N ALA A 149 -16.53 -5.91 -11.81
CA ALA A 149 -15.69 -6.88 -11.08
C ALA A 149 -16.05 -8.33 -11.42
N ALA A 150 -17.36 -8.67 -11.49
CA ALA A 150 -17.82 -9.99 -11.91
C ALA A 150 -17.36 -10.34 -13.34
N ARG A 151 -17.37 -9.36 -14.26
CA ARG A 151 -16.86 -9.54 -15.62
C ARG A 151 -15.34 -9.72 -15.68
N LEU A 152 -14.58 -9.05 -14.81
CA LEU A 152 -13.12 -9.25 -14.70
C LEU A 152 -12.83 -10.71 -14.31
N LEU A 153 -13.50 -11.24 -13.29
CA LEU A 153 -13.31 -12.63 -12.83
C LEU A 153 -13.72 -13.71 -13.84
N ALA A 154 -14.56 -13.37 -14.82
CA ALA A 154 -14.94 -14.30 -15.89
C ALA A 154 -13.89 -14.36 -17.02
N GLN A 155 -12.91 -13.46 -17.01
CA GLN A 155 -11.81 -13.47 -17.97
C GLN A 155 -10.74 -14.47 -17.52
N LYS A 156 -9.75 -14.69 -18.40
CA LYS A 156 -8.56 -15.43 -18.00
C LYS A 156 -7.61 -14.47 -17.29
N PRO A 157 -7.03 -14.87 -16.14
CA PRO A 157 -5.99 -14.09 -15.47
C PRO A 157 -4.77 -13.88 -16.38
#